data_AF-A0A936PB12-F1
#
_entry.id   AF-A0A936PB12-F1
#
_cell.length_a   1.000
_cell.length_b   1.000
_cell.length_c   1.000
_cell.angle_alpha   90.00
_cell.angle_beta   90.00
_cell.angle_gamma   90.00
#
_symmetry.space_group_name_H-M   'P 1'
#
loop_
_entity.id
_entity.type
_entity.pdbx_description
1 polymer ?
#
loop_
_entity_poly.entity_id
_entity_poly.type
_entity_poly.pdbx_seq_one_letter_code
_entity_poly.pdbx_strand_id
1 'polypeptide(L)'
;MSVLKKPEVTAKYSKHFLGAHADFGELELDDKDPLHAMVKRHNPRKLRPVLVFLDGAGKEVARLTGGLKTVDDALLLDRYVAEKHYLKGGDFSAFKRAQKG
;
A
#
# COMPACT_ATOMS: atom_id res chain seq x y z
N MET A 1 -16.59 -5.46 5.80
CA MET A 1 -15.32 -5.53 6.56
C MET A 1 -14.17 -5.22 5.62
N SER A 2 -13.20 -4.41 6.05
CA SER A 2 -11.96 -4.21 5.29
C SER A 2 -11.18 -5.52 5.18
N VAL A 3 -10.63 -5.83 4.01
CA VAL A 3 -9.80 -7.01 3.75
C VAL A 3 -8.61 -7.09 4.72
N LEU A 4 -8.03 -5.94 5.07
CA LEU A 4 -6.88 -5.86 5.98
C LEU A 4 -7.19 -6.31 7.41
N LYS A 5 -8.47 -6.30 7.81
CA LYS A 5 -8.93 -6.74 9.13
C LYS A 5 -9.27 -8.23 9.18
N LYS A 6 -9.12 -8.96 8.07
CA LYS A 6 -9.34 -10.41 8.04
C LYS A 6 -8.21 -11.12 8.79
N PRO A 7 -8.50 -12.08 9.69
CA PRO A 7 -7.49 -12.70 10.55
C PRO A 7 -6.27 -13.23 9.80
N GLU A 8 -6.48 -13.91 8.68
CA GLU A 8 -5.44 -14.47 7.83
C GLU A 8 -4.52 -13.41 7.20
N VAL A 9 -5.09 -12.25 6.85
CA VAL A 9 -4.33 -11.11 6.31
C VAL A 9 -3.57 -10.43 7.44
N THR A 10 -4.24 -10.13 8.55
CA THR A 10 -3.62 -9.50 9.72
C THR A 10 -2.44 -10.32 10.23
N ALA A 11 -2.59 -11.64 10.37
CA ALA A 11 -1.53 -12.52 10.85
C ALA A 11 -0.28 -12.49 9.97
N LYS A 12 -0.44 -12.45 8.64
CA LYS A 12 0.68 -12.34 7.70
C LYS A 12 1.33 -10.96 7.75
N TYR A 13 0.52 -9.91 7.67
CA TYR A 13 1.03 -8.55 7.63
C TYR A 13 1.76 -8.17 8.92
N SER A 14 1.22 -8.54 10.09
CA SER A 14 1.88 -8.28 11.37
C SER A 14 3.19 -9.05 11.55
N LYS A 15 3.36 -10.19 10.85
CA LYS A 15 4.61 -10.95 10.86
C LYS A 15 5.70 -10.27 10.03
N HIS A 16 5.35 -9.68 8.89
CA HIS A 16 6.32 -9.16 7.92
C HIS A 16 6.53 -7.65 7.98
N PHE A 17 5.55 -6.89 8.48
CA PHE A 17 5.54 -5.43 8.39
C PHE A 17 5.23 -4.77 9.73
N LEU A 18 5.87 -3.63 9.96
CA LEU A 18 5.44 -2.66 10.97
C LEU A 18 4.39 -1.74 10.36
N GLY A 19 3.14 -1.82 10.83
CA GLY A 19 2.05 -1.00 10.32
C GLY A 19 2.02 0.39 10.94
N ALA A 20 1.93 1.42 10.11
CA ALA A 20 1.58 2.78 10.52
C ALA A 20 0.34 3.26 9.76
N HIS A 21 -0.50 4.05 10.43
CA HIS A 21 -1.70 4.62 9.84
C HIS A 21 -1.62 6.14 9.89
N ALA A 22 -1.83 6.79 8.75
CA ALA A 22 -1.93 8.24 8.64
C ALA A 22 -3.32 8.59 8.08
N ASP A 23 -4.11 9.29 8.88
CA ASP A 23 -5.39 9.83 8.44
C ASP A 23 -5.21 11.27 7.95
N PHE A 24 -5.70 11.54 6.75
CA PHE A 24 -5.69 12.85 6.12
C PHE A 24 -7.12 13.35 5.83
N GLY A 25 -8.12 12.82 6.55
CA GLY A 25 -9.52 13.19 6.42
C GLY A 25 -9.80 14.60 6.92
N GLU A 26 -9.20 14.96 8.07
CA GLU A 26 -9.44 16.20 8.80
C GLU A 26 -8.33 17.24 8.63
N LEU A 27 -7.28 16.94 7.84
CA LEU A 27 -6.21 17.91 7.61
C LEU A 27 -6.74 19.10 6.79
N GLU A 28 -6.77 20.27 7.41
CA GLU A 28 -6.92 21.53 6.68
C GLU A 28 -5.62 21.82 5.94
N LEU A 29 -5.62 21.55 4.63
CA LEU A 29 -4.47 21.73 3.77
C LEU A 29 -4.58 23.09 3.07
N ASP A 30 -3.74 24.04 3.46
CA ASP A 30 -3.56 25.33 2.78
C ASP A 30 -2.95 25.14 1.38
N ASP A 31 -3.58 25.71 0.35
CA ASP A 31 -3.08 25.68 -1.03
C ASP A 31 -1.82 26.54 -1.26
N LYS A 32 -1.53 27.47 -0.33
CA LYS A 32 -0.32 28.30 -0.39
C LYS A 32 0.90 27.62 0.23
N ASP A 33 0.71 26.53 0.96
CA ASP A 33 1.80 25.74 1.53
C ASP A 33 2.28 24.66 0.52
N PRO A 34 3.56 24.68 0.09
CA PRO A 34 4.10 23.70 -0.84
C PRO A 34 4.01 22.23 -0.36
N LEU A 35 4.14 21.99 0.95
CA LEU A 35 3.99 20.64 1.53
C LEU A 35 2.55 20.16 1.42
N HIS A 36 1.59 21.03 1.70
CA HIS A 36 0.18 20.71 1.58
C HIS A 36 -0.24 20.45 0.13
N ALA A 37 0.26 21.24 -0.81
CA ALA A 37 0.08 21.00 -2.24
C ALA A 37 0.65 19.62 -2.65
N MET A 38 1.82 19.26 -2.13
CA MET A 38 2.44 17.96 -2.34
C MET A 38 1.60 16.81 -1.76
N VAL A 39 1.03 16.96 -0.56
CA VAL A 39 0.09 15.99 0.03
C VAL A 39 -1.18 15.84 -0.81
N LYS A 40 -1.80 16.94 -1.27
CA LYS A 40 -3.00 16.90 -2.13
C LYS A 40 -2.72 16.16 -3.44
N ARG A 41 -1.55 16.40 -4.06
CA ARG A 41 -1.15 15.77 -5.31
C ARG A 41 -0.95 14.26 -5.17
N HIS A 42 -0.34 13.80 -4.08
CA HIS A 42 0.04 12.39 -3.92
C HIS A 42 -0.99 11.55 -3.13
N ASN A 43 -1.93 12.18 -2.43
CA ASN A 43 -2.98 11.49 -1.67
C ASN A 43 -4.42 12.04 -1.93
N PRO A 44 -4.86 12.14 -3.20
CA PRO A 44 -6.20 12.60 -3.51
C PRO A 44 -7.26 11.62 -2.97
N ARG A 45 -8.40 12.13 -2.50
CA ARG A 45 -9.47 11.33 -1.87
C ARG A 45 -9.89 10.11 -2.70
N LYS A 46 -9.96 10.24 -4.03
CA LYS A 46 -10.32 9.16 -4.97
C LYS A 46 -9.37 7.95 -4.98
N LEU A 47 -8.12 8.12 -4.53
CA LEU A 47 -7.11 7.06 -4.49
C LEU A 47 -7.05 6.38 -3.12
N ARG A 48 -7.81 6.85 -2.12
CA ARG A 48 -7.82 6.29 -0.77
C ARG A 48 -8.64 4.97 -0.72
N PRO A 49 -8.27 4.01 0.14
CA PRO A 49 -7.04 4.00 0.93
C PRO A 49 -5.81 3.76 0.05
N VAL A 50 -4.70 4.42 0.41
CA VAL A 50 -3.38 4.23 -0.22
C VAL A 50 -2.54 3.38 0.73
N LEU A 51 -2.00 2.27 0.23
CA LEU A 51 -1.00 1.46 0.92
C LEU A 51 0.35 1.74 0.31
N VAL A 52 1.33 2.05 1.15
CA VAL A 52 2.72 2.26 0.76
C VAL A 52 3.58 1.30 1.57
N PHE A 53 4.44 0.56 0.89
CA PHE A 53 5.42 -0.32 1.50
C PHE A 53 6.80 0.30 1.32
N LEU A 54 7.51 0.44 2.43
CA LEU A 54 8.86 0.96 2.47
C LEU A 54 9.81 -0.16 2.89
N ASP A 55 11.02 -0.17 2.34
CA ASP A 55 12.10 -1.01 2.87
C ASP A 55 12.73 -0.42 4.15
N GLY A 56 13.71 -1.12 4.72
CA GLY A 56 14.39 -0.68 5.94
C GLY A 56 15.18 0.64 5.80
N ALA A 57 15.39 1.12 4.58
CA ALA A 57 16.01 2.43 4.31
C ALA A 57 14.97 3.53 4.03
N GLY A 58 13.67 3.20 4.09
CA GLY A 58 12.58 4.12 3.79
C GLY A 58 12.28 4.29 2.29
N LYS A 59 12.87 3.47 1.42
CA LYS A 59 12.58 3.51 -0.03
C LYS A 59 11.23 2.85 -0.31
N GLU A 60 10.40 3.51 -1.11
CA GLU A 60 9.15 2.93 -1.60
C GLU A 60 9.41 1.73 -2.52
N VAL A 61 8.86 0.57 -2.16
CA VAL A 61 8.99 -0.69 -2.91
C VAL A 61 7.67 -1.17 -3.51
N ALA A 62 6.54 -0.71 -2.96
CA ALA A 62 5.23 -0.96 -3.52
C ALA A 62 4.22 0.12 -3.11
N ARG A 63 3.29 0.42 -4.01
CA ARG A 63 2.16 1.31 -3.76
C ARG A 63 0.88 0.74 -4.35
N LEU A 64 -0.18 0.76 -3.57
CA LEU A 64 -1.51 0.37 -4.00
C LEU A 64 -2.51 1.46 -3.65
N THR A 65 -3.36 1.84 -4.60
CA THR A 65 -4.44 2.83 -4.43
C THR A 65 -5.80 2.17 -4.53
N GLY A 66 -6.84 2.78 -3.93
CA GLY A 66 -8.23 2.30 -3.98
C GLY A 66 -8.52 1.06 -3.12
N GLY A 67 -7.54 0.63 -2.32
CA GLY A 67 -7.63 -0.49 -1.38
C GLY A 67 -7.68 -1.89 -2.01
N LEU A 68 -7.40 -2.89 -1.17
CA LEU A 68 -7.48 -4.31 -1.52
C LEU A 68 -8.94 -4.78 -1.59
N LYS A 69 -9.28 -5.53 -2.63
CA LYS A 69 -10.66 -5.99 -2.88
C LYS A 69 -10.90 -7.43 -2.40
N THR A 70 -9.88 -8.28 -2.39
CA THR A 70 -9.98 -9.69 -2.00
C THR A 70 -8.86 -10.08 -1.04
N VAL A 71 -9.09 -11.12 -0.24
CA VAL A 71 -8.08 -11.70 0.65
C VAL A 71 -6.90 -12.23 -0.15
N ASP A 72 -7.14 -12.90 -1.28
CA ASP A 72 -6.09 -13.43 -2.13
C ASP A 72 -5.16 -12.33 -2.66
N ASP A 73 -5.71 -11.18 -3.05
CA ASP A 73 -4.91 -10.03 -3.49
C ASP A 73 -4.04 -9.49 -2.35
N ALA A 74 -4.56 -9.49 -1.12
CA ALA A 74 -3.81 -9.05 0.06
C ALA A 74 -2.66 -10.00 0.37
N LEU A 75 -2.93 -11.32 0.38
CA LEU A 75 -1.91 -12.33 0.62
C LEU A 75 -0.87 -12.37 -0.50
N LEU A 76 -1.27 -12.09 -1.74
CA LEU A 76 -0.34 -12.00 -2.86
C LEU A 76 0.53 -10.75 -2.78
N LEU A 77 -0.03 -9.62 -2.31
CA LEU A 77 0.73 -8.39 -2.08
C LEU A 77 1.74 -8.57 -0.95
N ASP A 78 1.35 -9.21 0.16
CA ASP A 78 2.27 -9.64 1.22
C ASP A 78 3.44 -10.42 0.62
N ARG A 79 3.14 -11.47 -0.16
CA ARG A 79 4.17 -12.29 -0.81
C ARG A 79 5.10 -11.47 -1.70
N TYR A 80 4.53 -10.61 -2.55
CA TYR A 80 5.30 -9.75 -3.46
C TYR A 80 6.34 -8.89 -2.71
N VAL A 81 5.93 -8.29 -1.59
CA VAL A 81 6.80 -7.41 -0.80
C VAL A 81 7.75 -8.21 0.11
N ALA A 82 7.22 -9.16 0.89
CA ALA A 82 7.99 -9.92 1.87
C ALA A 82 9.09 -10.78 1.22
N GLU A 83 8.81 -11.38 0.05
CA GLU A 83 9.79 -12.14 -0.72
C GLU A 83 10.61 -11.27 -1.70
N LYS A 84 10.46 -9.94 -1.63
CA LYS A 84 11.20 -8.96 -2.43
C LYS A 84 11.10 -9.14 -3.95
N HIS A 85 9.94 -9.58 -4.45
CA HIS A 85 9.73 -9.74 -5.91
C HIS A 85 9.82 -8.41 -6.67
N TYR A 86 9.62 -7.27 -5.99
CA TYR A 86 9.85 -5.94 -6.54
C TYR A 86 11.29 -5.72 -7.06
N LEU A 87 12.28 -6.46 -6.56
CA LEU A 87 13.67 -6.39 -7.04
C LEU A 87 13.85 -7.01 -8.44
N LYS A 88 12.88 -7.79 -8.92
CA LYS A 88 12.91 -8.41 -10.25
C LYS A 88 12.42 -7.47 -11.36
N GLY A 89 12.14 -6.21 -11.04
CA GLY A 89 11.85 -5.15 -12.02
C GLY A 89 10.40 -5.06 -12.49
N GLY A 90 9.47 -5.81 -11.90
CA GLY A 90 8.03 -5.72 -12.18
C GLY A 90 7.25 -5.09 -11.02
N ASP A 91 6.18 -4.37 -11.33
CA ASP A 91 5.24 -3.88 -10.31
C ASP A 91 4.31 -5.00 -9.79
N PHE A 92 3.52 -4.69 -8.75
CA PHE A 92 2.58 -5.66 -8.19
C PHE A 92 1.53 -6.13 -9.21
N SER A 93 1.11 -5.28 -10.14
CA SER A 93 0.11 -5.63 -11.16
C SER A 93 0.66 -6.67 -12.14
N ALA A 94 1.90 -6.49 -12.57
CA ALA A 94 2.63 -7.44 -13.40
C ALA A 94 2.85 -8.75 -12.66
N PHE A 95 3.28 -8.69 -11.41
CA PHE A 95 3.44 -9.89 -10.56
C PHE A 95 2.13 -10.66 -10.42
N LYS A 96 1.02 -9.97 -10.10
CA LYS A 96 -0.31 -10.57 -9.98
C LYS A 96 -0.77 -11.25 -11.26
N ARG A 97 -0.52 -10.65 -12.42
CA ARG A 97 -0.84 -11.24 -13.72
C ARG A 97 -0.07 -12.53 -13.97
N ALA A 98 1.21 -12.57 -13.62
CA ALA A 98 2.05 -13.75 -13.81
C ALA A 98 1.62 -14.97 -12.97
N GLN A 99 0.85 -14.78 -11.90
CA GLN A 99 0.34 -15.86 -11.04
C GLN A 99 -1.02 -16.41 -11.49
N LYS A 100 -1.65 -15.79 -12.50
CA LYS A 100 -2.94 -16.24 -13.07
C LYS A 100 -2.78 -17.13 -14.32
N GLY A 101 -1.55 -17.56 -14.60
CA GLY A 101 -1.23 -18.52 -15.67
C GLY A 101 -1.41 -19.96 -15.23
#